data_AF-A0A0F9A9B8-F1
#
_entry.id   AF-A0A0F9A9B8-F1
#
_cell.length_a   1.000
_cell.length_b   1.000
_cell.length_c   1.000
_cell.angle_alpha   90.00
_cell.angle_beta   90.00
_cell.angle_gamma   90.00
#
_symmetry.space_group_name_H-M   'P 1'
#
loop_
_entity.id
_entity.type
_entity.pdbx_description
1 polymer ?
#
loop_
_entity_poly.entity_id
_entity_poly.type
_entity_poly.pdbx_seq_one_letter_code
_entity_poly.pdbx_strand_id
1 'polypeptide(L)'
;VAPASGSTQDEEVAAFIGDTIKGIANWDEALMDMLDALGKGFSIVEIIWELSGGRAGKAGGKALIQRFRWHAQQAFTFASPDGSISTAPRLLTEKGPLWGEDLHPGKFVVHKAGGRSGEPARAGLMRPCAWMYLFKHYTLKDWLLFCERYAQPMRVGKFAPGTSEAERKVLRDAVFNMGTDAAAVISESTVIELLDSGQKGTADIYEALTGYCDRGISKAVLGQTMTTELSSGTYAAARVHENVRRDIIDADARRLQGRSPLAW
;
A
#
# COMPACT_ATOMS: atom_id res chain seq x y z
N VAL A 1 -14.25 28.55 1.88
CA VAL A 1 -13.40 29.02 2.99
C VAL A 1 -14.30 29.84 3.90
N ALA A 2 -14.37 29.50 5.19
CA ALA A 2 -15.16 30.27 6.14
C ALA A 2 -14.28 31.38 6.75
N PRO A 3 -14.81 32.59 7.00
CA PRO A 3 -14.07 33.66 7.66
C PRO A 3 -13.84 33.32 9.14
N ALA A 4 -12.79 33.90 9.73
CA ALA A 4 -12.45 33.68 11.14
C ALA A 4 -13.46 34.35 12.09
N SER A 5 -14.04 35.48 11.69
CA SER A 5 -15.11 36.19 12.39
C SER A 5 -16.02 36.93 11.38
N GLY A 6 -17.05 37.63 11.85
CA GLY A 6 -17.91 38.48 11.01
C GLY A 6 -17.32 39.87 10.70
N SER A 7 -16.02 40.08 10.91
CA SER A 7 -15.37 41.33 10.56
C SER A 7 -15.19 41.43 9.03
N THR A 8 -15.32 42.64 8.48
CA THR A 8 -15.14 42.87 7.03
C THR A 8 -13.77 42.37 6.55
N GLN A 9 -12.74 42.55 7.38
CA GLN A 9 -11.38 42.09 7.06
C GLN A 9 -11.29 40.57 6.95
N ASP A 10 -11.92 39.82 7.84
CA ASP A 10 -11.88 38.36 7.80
C ASP A 10 -12.67 37.80 6.62
N GLU A 11 -13.76 38.46 6.22
CA GLU A 11 -14.52 38.13 5.02
C GLU A 11 -13.70 38.36 3.75
N GLU A 12 -13.00 39.49 3.65
CA GLU A 12 -12.08 39.79 2.54
C GLU A 12 -10.93 38.79 2.46
N VAL A 13 -10.34 38.41 3.60
CA VAL A 13 -9.29 37.40 3.66
C VAL A 13 -9.81 36.03 3.24
N ALA A 14 -11.00 35.62 3.71
CA ALA A 14 -11.60 34.34 3.32
C ALA A 14 -11.91 34.27 1.82
N ALA A 15 -12.41 35.37 1.24
CA ALA A 15 -12.62 35.49 -0.20
C ALA A 15 -11.29 35.38 -0.96
N PHE A 16 -10.26 36.11 -0.53
CA PHE A 16 -8.93 36.05 -1.14
C PHE A 16 -8.32 34.64 -1.10
N ILE A 17 -8.41 33.93 0.03
CA ILE A 17 -7.95 32.55 0.14
C ILE A 17 -8.78 31.64 -0.77
N GLY A 18 -10.10 31.83 -0.82
CA GLY A 18 -10.99 31.07 -1.69
C GLY A 18 -10.62 31.20 -3.17
N ASP A 19 -10.34 32.41 -3.62
CA ASP A 19 -9.91 32.66 -5.01
C ASP A 19 -8.48 32.18 -5.26
N THR A 20 -7.59 32.30 -4.27
CA THR A 20 -6.23 31.75 -4.36
C THR A 20 -6.28 30.23 -4.55
N ILE A 21 -7.05 29.49 -3.74
CA ILE A 21 -7.18 28.03 -3.86
C ILE A 21 -7.71 27.64 -5.24
N LYS A 22 -8.74 28.35 -5.76
CA LYS A 22 -9.27 28.11 -7.11
C LYS A 22 -8.25 28.38 -8.21
N GLY A 23 -7.30 29.28 -7.97
CA GLY A 23 -6.23 29.62 -8.91
C GLY A 23 -5.05 28.65 -8.91
N ILE A 24 -4.97 27.71 -7.95
CA ILE A 24 -3.88 26.73 -7.87
C ILE A 24 -4.08 25.68 -8.97
N ALA A 25 -3.09 25.54 -9.84
CA ALA A 25 -3.22 24.71 -11.04
C ALA A 25 -3.49 23.23 -10.77
N ASN A 26 -2.95 22.69 -9.67
CA ASN A 26 -3.02 21.26 -9.34
C ASN A 26 -3.55 20.98 -7.93
N TRP A 27 -4.55 21.74 -7.49
CA TRP A 27 -5.08 21.62 -6.13
C TRP A 27 -5.55 20.20 -5.77
N ASP A 28 -6.33 19.55 -6.63
CA ASP A 28 -6.87 18.21 -6.36
C ASP A 28 -5.76 17.14 -6.33
N GLU A 29 -4.76 17.26 -7.21
CA GLU A 29 -3.57 16.42 -7.19
C GLU A 29 -2.78 16.62 -5.89
N ALA A 30 -2.60 17.88 -5.46
CA ALA A 30 -1.91 18.18 -4.21
C ALA A 30 -2.63 17.59 -2.98
N LEU A 31 -3.97 17.56 -2.97
CA LEU A 31 -4.75 16.88 -1.94
C LEU A 31 -4.48 15.37 -1.94
N MET A 32 -4.47 14.74 -3.12
CA MET A 32 -4.14 13.32 -3.27
C MET A 32 -2.70 13.01 -2.84
N ASP A 33 -1.75 13.85 -3.24
CA ASP A 33 -0.34 13.78 -2.87
C ASP A 33 -0.16 13.87 -1.36
N MET A 34 -0.91 14.74 -0.68
CA MET A 34 -0.89 14.80 0.77
C MET A 34 -1.48 13.53 1.38
N LEU A 35 -2.63 13.03 0.88
CA LEU A 35 -3.30 11.81 1.38
C LEU A 35 -2.46 10.53 1.24
N ASP A 36 -1.42 10.54 0.40
CA ASP A 36 -0.39 9.49 0.33
C ASP A 36 0.25 9.18 1.71
N ALA A 37 0.23 10.15 2.63
CA ALA A 37 0.62 9.97 4.02
C ALA A 37 -0.17 8.88 4.75
N LEU A 38 -1.41 8.58 4.36
CA LEU A 38 -2.22 7.53 5.01
C LEU A 38 -1.52 6.16 4.90
N GLY A 39 -1.03 5.85 3.71
CA GLY A 39 -0.27 4.62 3.46
C GLY A 39 1.13 4.68 4.06
N LYS A 40 1.83 5.79 3.86
CA LYS A 40 3.28 5.90 4.08
C LYS A 40 3.69 6.57 5.41
N GLY A 41 2.73 7.07 6.18
CA GLY A 41 2.90 7.77 7.46
C GLY A 41 2.99 9.29 7.37
N PHE A 42 3.68 9.81 6.35
CA PHE A 42 3.79 11.25 6.08
C PHE A 42 3.91 11.54 4.57
N SER A 43 3.56 12.74 4.15
CA SER A 43 3.77 13.23 2.77
C SER A 43 4.20 14.69 2.81
N ILE A 44 4.97 15.11 1.82
CA ILE A 44 5.53 16.46 1.75
C ILE A 44 5.32 17.00 0.35
N VAL A 45 4.74 18.20 0.30
CA VAL A 45 4.60 18.97 -0.93
C VAL A 45 5.28 20.33 -0.77
N GLU A 46 6.05 20.74 -1.77
CA GLU A 46 6.69 22.06 -1.86
C GLU A 46 5.71 23.05 -2.50
N ILE A 47 5.59 24.22 -1.90
CA ILE A 47 4.80 25.34 -2.41
C ILE A 47 5.63 26.08 -3.46
N ILE A 48 5.14 26.11 -4.69
CA ILE A 48 5.73 26.91 -5.77
C ILE A 48 5.00 28.25 -5.80
N TRP A 49 5.74 29.30 -5.46
CA TRP A 49 5.24 30.66 -5.41
C TRP A 49 5.40 31.36 -6.76
N GLU A 50 4.40 32.15 -7.13
CA GLU A 50 4.42 33.04 -8.28
C GLU A 50 4.11 34.47 -7.83
N LEU A 51 4.79 35.45 -8.41
CA LEU A 51 4.53 36.87 -8.16
C LEU A 51 3.53 37.38 -9.18
N SER A 52 2.31 37.67 -8.74
CA SER A 52 1.28 38.25 -9.59
C SER A 52 1.42 39.78 -9.68
N GLY A 53 1.38 40.30 -10.91
CA GLY A 53 1.10 41.72 -11.19
C GLY A 53 2.25 42.73 -11.10
N GLY A 54 3.52 42.31 -10.99
CA GLY A 54 4.65 43.23 -11.00
C GLY A 54 5.77 42.81 -11.94
N ARG A 55 6.18 43.68 -12.88
CA ARG A 55 7.57 43.65 -13.37
C ARG A 55 8.48 43.76 -12.13
N ALA A 56 9.53 42.94 -12.09
CA ALA A 56 10.53 42.97 -11.02
C ALA A 56 10.85 44.43 -10.63
N GLY A 57 10.59 44.80 -9.38
CA GLY A 57 10.92 46.12 -8.83
C GLY A 57 9.77 47.13 -8.64
N LYS A 58 8.49 46.80 -8.88
CA LYS A 58 7.37 47.66 -8.43
C LYS A 58 6.69 47.11 -7.17
N ALA A 59 6.56 47.96 -6.15
CA ALA A 59 5.79 47.69 -4.94
C ALA A 59 4.31 47.44 -5.31
N GLY A 60 3.77 46.29 -4.90
CA GLY A 60 2.35 45.93 -5.12
C GLY A 60 2.09 44.51 -5.65
N GLY A 61 3.12 43.74 -6.01
CA GLY A 61 2.94 42.34 -6.43
C GLY A 61 2.49 41.43 -5.28
N LYS A 62 1.52 40.54 -5.54
CA LYS A 62 1.06 39.55 -4.56
C LYS A 62 1.79 38.23 -4.80
N ALA A 63 2.35 37.61 -3.75
CA ALA A 63 2.83 36.25 -3.81
C ALA A 63 1.63 35.30 -3.75
N LEU A 64 1.40 34.56 -4.84
CA LEU A 64 0.34 33.58 -4.98
C LEU A 64 0.94 32.18 -5.05
N ILE A 65 0.20 31.19 -4.59
CA ILE A 65 0.57 29.78 -4.78
C ILE A 65 0.21 29.42 -6.21
N GLN A 66 1.19 29.07 -7.03
CA GLN A 66 0.96 28.62 -8.40
C GLN A 66 0.55 27.15 -8.42
N ARG A 67 1.32 26.32 -7.71
CA ARG A 67 1.15 24.86 -7.67
C ARG A 67 1.89 24.26 -6.48
N PHE A 68 1.60 22.99 -6.22
CA PHE A 68 2.37 22.17 -5.32
C PHE A 68 3.25 21.19 -6.09
N ARG A 69 4.39 20.83 -5.52
CA ARG A 69 5.27 19.78 -6.03
C ARG A 69 5.45 18.71 -4.96
N TRP A 70 4.98 17.51 -5.23
CA TRP A 70 5.26 16.36 -4.38
C TRP A 70 6.74 16.03 -4.33
N HIS A 71 7.21 15.66 -3.14
CA HIS A 71 8.56 15.15 -2.92
C HIS A 71 8.50 13.77 -2.30
N ALA A 72 9.37 12.90 -2.79
CA ALA A 72 9.47 11.54 -2.30
C ALA A 72 10.06 11.50 -0.89
N GLN A 73 9.55 10.61 -0.04
CA GLN A 73 9.89 10.55 1.39
C GLN A 73 11.39 10.34 1.66
N GLN A 74 12.10 9.64 0.77
CA GLN A 74 13.54 9.41 0.89
C GLN A 74 14.40 10.68 0.80
N ALA A 75 13.83 11.80 0.34
CA ALA A 75 14.50 13.08 0.38
C ALA A 75 14.54 13.69 1.79
N PHE A 76 13.88 13.06 2.77
CA PHE A 76 13.73 13.58 4.11
C PHE A 76 14.10 12.56 5.18
N THR A 77 14.54 13.06 6.33
CA THR A 77 14.87 12.28 7.51
C THR A 77 14.19 12.85 8.76
N PHE A 78 13.90 11.99 9.72
CA PHE A 78 13.50 12.40 11.07
C PHE A 78 14.63 12.19 12.08
N ALA A 79 15.78 11.66 11.64
CA ALA A 79 16.91 11.43 12.51
C ALA A 79 17.59 12.74 12.89
N SER A 80 18.01 12.84 14.15
CA SER A 80 18.72 14.00 14.67
C SER A 80 20.11 13.62 15.20
N PRO A 81 21.10 14.54 15.17
CA PRO A 81 22.47 14.25 15.61
C PRO A 81 22.59 13.79 17.07
N ASP A 82 21.61 14.11 17.90
CA ASP A 82 21.51 13.71 19.31
C ASP A 82 20.94 12.29 19.50
N GLY A 83 20.64 11.57 18.40
CA GLY A 83 20.03 10.25 18.41
C GLY A 83 18.53 10.26 18.68
N SER A 84 17.91 11.45 18.83
CA SER A 84 16.47 11.57 18.94
C SER A 84 15.78 11.48 17.58
N ILE A 85 14.47 11.22 17.60
CA ILE A 85 13.62 11.26 16.42
C ILE A 85 12.85 12.57 16.46
N SER A 86 13.16 13.46 15.52
CA SER A 86 12.47 14.72 15.34
C SER A 86 10.98 14.49 15.05
N THR A 87 10.14 15.42 15.50
CA THR A 87 8.70 15.42 15.20
C THR A 87 8.39 16.04 13.83
N ALA A 88 9.35 16.76 13.25
CA ALA A 88 9.28 17.39 11.94
C ALA A 88 10.37 16.82 11.01
N PRO A 89 10.05 16.59 9.72
CA PRO A 89 11.03 16.10 8.76
C PRO A 89 12.10 17.17 8.47
N ARG A 90 13.31 16.71 8.17
CA ARG A 90 14.46 17.52 7.75
C ARG A 90 14.84 17.12 6.32
N LEU A 91 15.19 18.09 5.48
CA LEU A 91 15.54 17.85 4.08
C LEU A 91 16.98 17.37 3.97
N LEU A 92 17.21 16.23 3.34
CA LEU A 92 18.55 15.75 3.03
C LEU A 92 19.15 16.59 1.89
N THR A 93 20.35 17.11 2.11
CA THR A 93 21.09 17.93 1.15
C THR A 93 22.55 17.48 1.10
N GLU A 94 23.33 18.01 0.15
CA GLU A 94 24.77 17.76 0.10
C GLU A 94 25.50 18.22 1.38
N LYS A 95 25.00 19.27 2.05
CA LYS A 95 25.56 19.78 3.31
C LYS A 95 25.12 18.95 4.52
N GLY A 96 23.92 18.38 4.48
CA GLY A 96 23.35 17.54 5.53
C GLY A 96 22.90 16.18 5.02
N PRO A 97 23.81 15.30 4.54
CA PRO A 97 23.43 14.06 3.86
C PRO A 97 22.83 12.99 4.78
N LEU A 98 23.06 13.09 6.09
CA LEU A 98 22.58 12.12 7.08
C LEU A 98 21.46 12.70 7.97
N TRP A 99 21.69 13.91 8.50
CA TRP A 99 20.79 14.54 9.47
C TRP A 99 19.81 15.52 8.82
N GLY A 100 20.07 15.94 7.58
CA GLY A 100 19.30 16.96 6.89
C GLY A 100 19.45 18.36 7.46
N GLU A 101 18.80 19.29 6.78
CA GLU A 101 18.62 20.70 7.16
C GLU A 101 17.14 20.97 7.44
N ASP A 102 16.86 21.99 8.25
CA ASP A 102 15.49 22.33 8.60
C ASP A 102 14.74 22.88 7.38
N LEU A 103 13.44 22.56 7.30
CA LEU A 103 12.62 23.03 6.19
C LEU A 103 12.46 24.55 6.26
N HIS A 104 12.64 25.21 5.12
CA HIS A 104 12.44 26.65 5.04
C HIS A 104 10.97 27.00 5.38
N PRO A 105 10.72 27.93 6.31
CA PRO A 105 9.36 28.35 6.66
C PRO A 105 8.59 28.81 5.42
N GLY A 106 7.32 28.40 5.30
CA GLY A 106 6.44 28.79 4.18
C GLY A 106 6.76 28.16 2.83
N LYS A 107 7.73 27.22 2.76
CA LYS A 107 8.10 26.54 1.51
C LYS A 107 7.51 25.13 1.36
N PHE A 108 7.24 24.45 2.47
CA PHE A 108 6.75 23.06 2.43
C PHE A 108 5.49 22.92 3.27
N VAL A 109 4.57 22.08 2.79
CA VAL A 109 3.46 21.53 3.57
C VAL A 109 3.80 20.09 3.90
N VAL A 110 3.78 19.77 5.19
CA VAL A 110 4.03 18.41 5.70
C VAL A 110 2.71 17.87 6.25
N HIS A 111 2.17 16.85 5.59
CA HIS A 111 1.01 16.14 6.10
C HIS A 111 1.45 14.86 6.83
N LYS A 112 1.01 14.69 8.08
CA LYS A 112 1.23 13.49 8.89
C LYS A 112 -0.13 12.84 9.15
N ALA A 113 -0.33 11.65 8.58
CA ALA A 113 -1.61 10.95 8.67
C ALA A 113 -1.97 10.52 10.10
N GLY A 114 -0.98 10.21 10.93
CA GLY A 114 -1.21 9.87 12.34
C GLY A 114 -2.04 8.59 12.53
N GLY A 115 -1.38 7.43 12.47
CA GLY A 115 -1.94 6.12 12.86
C GLY A 115 -1.38 5.56 14.18
N ARG A 116 -0.29 6.16 14.69
CA ARG A 116 0.39 5.75 15.92
C ARG A 116 1.22 6.91 16.45
N SER A 117 1.32 7.03 17.77
CA SER A 117 2.28 7.93 18.42
C SER A 117 3.73 7.48 18.19
N GLY A 118 4.64 8.44 18.03
CA GLY A 118 6.07 8.21 17.81
C GLY A 118 6.53 8.64 16.42
N GLU A 119 7.40 7.84 15.80
CA GLU A 119 8.04 8.16 14.51
C GLU A 119 7.01 8.20 13.36
N PRO A 120 6.84 9.36 12.68
CA PRO A 120 5.86 9.50 11.59
C PRO A 120 6.06 8.52 10.45
N ALA A 121 7.31 8.20 10.10
CA ALA A 121 7.64 7.24 9.04
C ALA A 121 7.13 5.81 9.34
N ARG A 122 6.82 5.48 10.60
CA ARG A 122 6.28 4.17 11.01
C ARG A 122 4.78 4.16 11.24
N ALA A 123 4.11 5.30 11.08
CA ALA A 123 2.70 5.47 11.41
C ALA A 123 1.73 5.12 10.26
N GLY A 124 2.25 4.76 9.08
CA GLY A 124 1.45 4.47 7.89
C GLY A 124 0.77 3.09 7.88
N LEU A 125 -0.37 3.00 7.21
CA LEU A 125 -1.20 1.79 7.10
C LEU A 125 -0.53 0.66 6.29
N MET A 126 0.44 0.97 5.42
CA MET A 126 1.16 -0.06 4.66
C MET A 126 1.93 -1.01 5.57
N ARG A 127 2.37 -0.55 6.75
CA ARG A 127 3.16 -1.36 7.68
C ARG A 127 2.39 -2.57 8.23
N PRO A 128 1.19 -2.44 8.83
CA PRO A 128 0.40 -3.60 9.24
C PRO A 128 -0.05 -4.46 8.05
N CYS A 129 -0.25 -3.87 6.86
CA CYS A 129 -0.63 -4.61 5.65
C CYS A 129 0.51 -5.43 5.03
N ALA A 130 1.77 -5.08 5.29
CA ALA A 130 2.94 -5.69 4.65
C ALA A 130 3.00 -7.21 4.83
N TRP A 131 2.67 -7.71 6.03
CA TRP A 131 2.66 -9.15 6.31
C TRP A 131 1.56 -9.88 5.55
N MET A 132 0.35 -9.31 5.51
CA MET A 132 -0.77 -9.91 4.78
C MET A 132 -0.49 -9.94 3.28
N TYR A 133 0.10 -8.88 2.73
CA TYR A 133 0.57 -8.83 1.34
C TYR A 133 1.60 -9.93 1.05
N LEU A 134 2.62 -10.07 1.92
CA LEU A 134 3.68 -11.07 1.75
C LEU A 134 3.12 -12.50 1.77
N PHE A 135 2.31 -12.83 2.77
CA PHE A 135 1.73 -14.16 2.92
C PHE A 135 0.81 -14.50 1.76
N LYS A 136 0.00 -13.54 1.30
CA LYS A 136 -0.82 -13.69 0.10
C LYS A 136 0.03 -14.02 -1.12
N HIS A 137 1.11 -13.29 -1.37
CA HIS A 137 1.95 -13.53 -2.54
C HIS A 137 2.63 -14.90 -2.53
N TYR A 138 3.10 -15.36 -1.37
CA TYR A 138 3.64 -16.71 -1.24
C TYR A 138 2.57 -17.78 -1.45
N THR A 139 1.39 -17.58 -0.87
CA THR A 139 0.25 -18.49 -1.04
C THR A 139 -0.17 -18.60 -2.51
N LEU A 140 -0.25 -17.48 -3.23
CA LEU A 140 -0.58 -17.47 -4.66
C LEU A 140 0.47 -18.19 -5.50
N LYS A 141 1.76 -17.98 -5.20
CA LYS A 141 2.86 -18.70 -5.87
C LYS A 141 2.72 -20.20 -5.64
N ASP A 142 2.51 -20.62 -4.40
CA ASP A 142 2.40 -22.05 -4.06
C ASP A 142 1.12 -22.67 -4.66
N TRP A 143 0.04 -21.90 -4.75
CA TRP A 143 -1.18 -22.33 -5.41
C TRP A 143 -0.98 -22.53 -6.92
N LEU A 144 -0.25 -21.64 -7.59
CA LEU A 144 0.10 -21.82 -9.00
C LEU A 144 0.95 -23.07 -9.23
N LEU A 145 1.95 -23.31 -8.37
CA LEU A 145 2.78 -24.53 -8.43
C LEU A 145 1.97 -25.80 -8.16
N PHE A 146 1.02 -25.73 -7.23
CA PHE A 146 0.07 -26.80 -6.98
C PHE A 146 -0.77 -27.08 -8.24
N CYS A 147 -1.38 -26.04 -8.83
CA CYS A 147 -2.20 -26.19 -10.03
C CYS A 147 -1.40 -26.79 -11.19
N GLU A 148 -0.15 -26.36 -11.40
CA GLU A 148 0.74 -26.91 -12.42
C GLU A 148 1.01 -28.41 -12.20
N ARG A 149 1.36 -28.81 -10.97
CA ARG A 149 1.66 -30.21 -10.65
C ARG A 149 0.43 -31.12 -10.71
N TYR A 150 -0.74 -30.64 -10.31
CA TYR A 150 -1.98 -31.42 -10.38
C TYR A 150 -2.57 -31.49 -11.79
N ALA A 151 -2.32 -30.49 -12.64
CA ALA A 151 -2.74 -30.54 -14.04
C ALA A 151 -1.95 -31.57 -14.85
N GLN A 152 -0.72 -31.91 -14.43
CA GLN A 152 0.18 -32.79 -15.17
C GLN A 152 0.80 -33.87 -14.26
N PRO A 153 0.10 -34.99 -14.03
CA PRO A 153 0.64 -36.08 -13.22
C PRO A 153 1.86 -36.71 -13.90
N MET A 154 2.92 -36.92 -13.11
CA MET A 154 4.13 -37.61 -13.58
C MET A 154 3.81 -39.07 -13.89
N ARG A 155 4.23 -39.54 -15.07
CA ARG A 155 4.05 -40.94 -15.49
C ARG A 155 5.21 -41.77 -14.95
N VAL A 156 4.91 -42.84 -14.21
CA VAL A 156 5.95 -43.72 -13.63
C VAL A 156 5.72 -45.15 -14.09
N GLY A 157 6.64 -45.68 -14.89
CA GLY A 157 6.70 -47.10 -15.23
C GLY A 157 7.46 -47.87 -14.15
N LYS A 158 6.87 -48.96 -13.65
CA LYS A 158 7.53 -49.87 -12.70
C LYS A 158 7.88 -51.18 -13.41
N PHE A 159 9.06 -51.72 -13.15
CA PHE A 159 9.47 -53.03 -13.65
C PHE A 159 9.93 -53.94 -12.51
N ALA A 160 9.68 -55.25 -12.66
CA ALA A 160 10.00 -56.25 -11.66
C ALA A 160 11.51 -56.57 -11.63
N PRO A 161 12.04 -57.03 -10.48
CA PRO A 161 13.39 -57.57 -10.41
C PRO A 161 13.53 -58.77 -11.37
N GLY A 162 14.51 -58.71 -12.27
CA GLY A 162 14.73 -59.75 -13.29
C GLY A 162 14.17 -59.45 -14.68
N THR A 163 13.44 -58.34 -14.87
CA THR A 163 13.02 -57.88 -16.21
C THR A 163 14.24 -57.63 -17.10
N SER A 164 14.19 -58.16 -18.34
CA SER A 164 15.28 -58.06 -19.31
C SER A 164 15.52 -56.62 -19.79
N GLU A 165 16.71 -56.33 -20.29
CA GLU A 165 17.05 -54.98 -20.77
C GLU A 165 16.17 -54.54 -21.96
N ALA A 166 15.81 -55.49 -22.84
CA ALA A 166 14.91 -55.25 -23.96
C ALA A 166 13.51 -54.81 -23.50
N GLU A 167 12.93 -55.48 -22.52
CA GLU A 167 11.62 -55.13 -21.96
C GLU A 167 11.66 -53.79 -21.21
N ARG A 168 12.75 -53.49 -20.48
CA ARG A 168 12.94 -52.18 -19.82
C ARG A 168 13.00 -51.05 -20.83
N LYS A 169 13.62 -51.28 -22.00
CA LYS A 169 13.69 -50.29 -23.08
C LYS A 169 12.32 -50.03 -23.67
N VAL A 170 11.54 -51.08 -23.96
CA VAL A 170 10.16 -50.94 -24.46
C VAL A 170 9.28 -50.19 -23.47
N LEU A 171 9.37 -50.50 -22.17
CA LEU A 171 8.63 -49.79 -21.13
C LEU A 171 9.02 -48.30 -21.08
N ARG A 172 10.31 -48.00 -21.17
CA ARG A 172 10.80 -46.61 -21.22
C ARG A 172 10.22 -45.88 -22.43
N ASP A 173 10.38 -46.45 -23.62
CA ASP A 173 9.90 -45.80 -24.85
C ASP A 173 8.37 -45.58 -24.79
N ALA A 174 7.61 -46.53 -24.23
CA ALA A 174 6.17 -46.37 -24.02
C ALA A 174 5.83 -45.22 -23.05
N VAL A 175 6.46 -45.17 -21.88
CA VAL A 175 6.18 -44.14 -20.84
C VAL A 175 6.56 -42.73 -21.31
N PHE A 176 7.66 -42.61 -22.06
CA PHE A 176 8.13 -41.33 -22.60
C PHE A 176 7.32 -40.88 -23.84
N ASN A 177 6.79 -41.80 -24.65
CA ASN A 177 5.96 -41.45 -25.81
C ASN A 177 4.48 -41.16 -25.46
N MET A 178 4.02 -41.57 -24.28
CA MET A 178 2.63 -41.36 -23.84
C MET A 178 2.27 -39.90 -23.50
N GLY A 179 3.22 -38.96 -23.47
CA GLY A 179 2.91 -37.54 -23.24
C GLY A 179 4.14 -36.64 -23.18
N THR A 180 3.90 -35.33 -23.05
CA THR A 180 4.93 -34.27 -23.08
C THR A 180 5.66 -34.03 -21.76
N ASP A 181 5.12 -34.55 -20.65
CA ASP A 181 5.54 -34.15 -19.30
C ASP A 181 6.61 -35.07 -18.70
N ALA A 182 7.00 -34.83 -17.44
CA ALA A 182 7.96 -35.65 -16.72
C ALA A 182 7.57 -37.13 -16.67
N ALA A 183 8.54 -38.00 -16.95
CA ALA A 183 8.40 -39.44 -17.01
C ALA A 183 9.58 -40.13 -16.30
N ALA A 184 9.30 -41.22 -15.59
CA ALA A 184 10.32 -42.01 -14.90
C ALA A 184 10.08 -43.51 -15.07
N VAL A 185 11.16 -44.29 -15.07
CA VAL A 185 11.12 -45.76 -15.04
C VAL A 185 11.97 -46.23 -13.87
N ILE A 186 11.37 -46.96 -12.93
CA ILE A 186 12.01 -47.39 -11.68
C ILE A 186 11.78 -48.88 -11.41
N SER A 187 12.71 -49.51 -10.69
CA SER A 187 12.51 -50.87 -10.18
C SER A 187 11.45 -50.86 -9.09
N GLU A 188 10.59 -51.89 -9.05
CA GLU A 188 9.64 -52.08 -7.95
C GLU A 188 10.32 -52.13 -6.58
N SER A 189 11.55 -52.65 -6.51
CA SER A 189 12.35 -52.70 -5.29
C SER A 189 12.92 -51.35 -4.83
N THR A 190 12.76 -50.28 -5.61
CA THR A 190 13.31 -48.94 -5.33
C THR A 190 12.21 -47.87 -5.22
N VAL A 191 10.95 -48.29 -5.05
CA VAL A 191 9.84 -47.34 -4.87
C VAL A 191 9.97 -46.68 -3.50
N ILE A 192 10.15 -45.36 -3.48
CA ILE A 192 10.05 -44.55 -2.28
C ILE A 192 8.62 -44.02 -2.22
N GLU A 193 7.83 -44.55 -1.30
CA GLU A 193 6.48 -44.03 -1.02
C GLU A 193 6.57 -43.01 0.12
N LEU A 194 6.05 -41.81 -0.13
CA LEU A 194 5.81 -40.85 0.93
C LEU A 194 4.65 -41.37 1.76
N LEU A 195 4.89 -41.60 3.06
CA LEU A 195 3.84 -41.93 4.03
C LEU A 195 2.90 -40.72 4.14
N ASP A 196 1.79 -40.79 3.41
CA ASP A 196 0.73 -39.79 3.50
C ASP A 196 0.03 -39.92 4.86
N SER A 197 -0.08 -38.80 5.58
CA SER A 197 -0.81 -38.74 6.85
C SER A 197 -2.33 -38.86 6.67
N GLY A 198 -2.81 -38.97 5.42
CA GLY A 198 -4.22 -39.06 5.05
C GLY A 198 -4.90 -37.69 4.95
N GLN A 199 -4.22 -36.61 5.35
CA GLN A 199 -4.67 -35.25 5.11
C GLN A 199 -4.17 -34.75 3.75
N LYS A 200 -4.98 -34.96 2.71
CA LYS A 200 -4.80 -34.23 1.46
C LYS A 200 -5.19 -32.77 1.71
N GLY A 201 -4.20 -31.87 1.74
CA GLY A 201 -4.47 -30.45 1.66
C GLY A 201 -5.27 -30.17 0.39
N THR A 202 -6.52 -29.75 0.51
CA THR A 202 -7.38 -29.40 -0.62
C THR A 202 -6.89 -28.08 -1.23
N ALA A 203 -7.08 -27.91 -2.54
CA ALA A 203 -6.73 -26.67 -3.23
C ALA A 203 -7.37 -25.42 -2.57
N ASP A 204 -8.53 -25.61 -1.93
CA ASP A 204 -9.29 -24.59 -1.21
C ASP A 204 -8.50 -23.92 -0.08
N ILE A 205 -7.48 -24.58 0.49
CA ILE A 205 -6.67 -23.99 1.57
C ILE A 205 -5.92 -22.74 1.11
N TYR A 206 -5.48 -22.72 -0.16
CA TYR A 206 -4.77 -21.59 -0.75
C TYR A 206 -5.71 -20.41 -0.98
N GLU A 207 -6.92 -20.68 -1.48
CA GLU A 207 -7.96 -19.66 -1.64
C GLU A 207 -8.38 -19.09 -0.29
N ALA A 208 -8.62 -19.95 0.71
CA ALA A 208 -9.02 -19.56 2.04
C ALA A 208 -7.98 -18.65 2.73
N LEU A 209 -6.69 -19.01 2.61
CA LEU A 209 -5.59 -18.19 3.15
C LEU A 209 -5.44 -16.86 2.39
N THR A 210 -5.55 -16.87 1.06
CA THR A 210 -5.54 -15.65 0.25
C THR A 210 -6.67 -14.70 0.65
N GLY A 211 -7.89 -15.23 0.79
CA GLY A 211 -9.05 -14.47 1.26
C GLY A 211 -8.90 -13.97 2.70
N TYR A 212 -8.26 -14.74 3.59
CA TYR A 212 -7.96 -14.26 4.95
C TYR A 212 -7.03 -13.03 4.92
N CYS A 213 -5.99 -13.06 4.09
CA CYS A 213 -5.07 -11.93 3.91
C CYS A 213 -5.79 -10.71 3.33
N ASP A 214 -6.63 -10.89 2.30
CA ASP A 214 -7.39 -9.81 1.67
C ASP A 214 -8.40 -9.16 2.63
N ARG A 215 -9.11 -9.96 3.42
CA ARG A 215 -9.95 -9.45 4.51
C ARG A 215 -9.15 -8.69 5.55
N GLY A 216 -7.94 -9.15 5.88
CA GLY A 216 -7.03 -8.47 6.80
C GLY A 216 -6.67 -7.07 6.31
N ILE A 217 -6.25 -6.95 5.04
CA ILE A 217 -5.92 -5.68 4.40
C ILE A 217 -7.16 -4.78 4.31
N SER A 218 -8.31 -5.32 3.90
CA SER A 218 -9.56 -4.57 3.80
C SER A 218 -9.99 -3.98 5.14
N LYS A 219 -9.88 -4.72 6.25
CA LYS A 219 -10.14 -4.19 7.59
C LYS A 219 -9.18 -3.08 7.98
N ALA A 220 -7.90 -3.20 7.63
CA ALA A 220 -6.89 -2.20 7.96
C ALA A 220 -7.12 -0.88 7.21
N VAL A 221 -7.58 -0.94 5.95
CA VAL A 221 -7.77 0.24 5.09
C VAL A 221 -9.17 0.83 5.23
N LEU A 222 -10.22 -0.01 5.16
CA LEU A 222 -11.62 0.41 5.11
C LEU A 222 -12.33 0.31 6.46
N GLY A 223 -11.70 -0.29 7.48
CA GLY A 223 -12.33 -0.57 8.78
C GLY A 223 -13.34 -1.72 8.77
N GLN A 224 -13.62 -2.32 7.61
CA GLN A 224 -14.66 -3.33 7.43
C GLN A 224 -14.41 -4.19 6.18
N THR A 225 -15.08 -5.36 6.08
CA THR A 225 -14.93 -6.30 4.95
C THR A 225 -16.21 -6.52 4.15
N MET A 226 -17.39 -6.24 4.72
CA MET A 226 -18.66 -6.74 4.19
C MET A 226 -19.02 -6.13 2.84
N THR A 227 -18.98 -4.80 2.68
CA THR A 227 -19.44 -4.18 1.42
C THR A 227 -18.54 -4.51 0.23
N THR A 228 -17.29 -4.94 0.47
CA THR A 228 -16.30 -5.25 -0.56
C THR A 228 -16.41 -6.71 -1.03
N GLU A 229 -16.97 -7.61 -0.21
CA GLU A 229 -16.96 -9.06 -0.46
C GLU A 229 -18.36 -9.71 -0.62
N LEU A 230 -19.46 -8.96 -0.47
CA LEU A 230 -20.80 -9.58 -0.40
C LEU A 230 -21.49 -9.86 -1.73
N SER A 231 -22.06 -11.08 -1.81
CA SER A 231 -23.14 -11.49 -2.71
C SER A 231 -24.56 -11.33 -2.10
N SER A 232 -24.70 -11.14 -0.78
CA SER A 232 -25.97 -10.82 -0.13
C SER A 232 -25.79 -10.03 1.19
N GLY A 233 -26.42 -8.86 1.32
CA GLY A 233 -26.40 -8.05 2.55
C GLY A 233 -27.73 -7.32 2.76
N THR A 234 -28.08 -7.06 4.03
CA THR A 234 -29.28 -6.30 4.37
C THR A 234 -29.02 -4.79 4.27
N TYR A 235 -30.05 -4.00 3.94
CA TYR A 235 -29.94 -2.53 3.89
C TYR A 235 -29.42 -1.94 5.22
N ALA A 236 -29.76 -2.56 6.35
CA ALA A 236 -29.27 -2.16 7.67
C ALA A 236 -27.75 -2.32 7.80
N ALA A 237 -27.18 -3.43 7.33
CA ALA A 237 -25.73 -3.64 7.32
C ALA A 237 -25.02 -2.60 6.44
N ALA A 238 -25.55 -2.35 5.23
CA ALA A 238 -25.00 -1.33 4.34
C ALA A 238 -24.95 0.07 4.97
N ARG A 239 -25.97 0.46 5.74
CA ARG A 239 -25.97 1.74 6.49
C ARG A 239 -24.87 1.81 7.56
N VAL A 240 -24.66 0.73 8.32
CA VAL A 240 -23.58 0.70 9.32
C VAL A 240 -22.22 0.86 8.65
N HIS A 241 -22.02 0.24 7.50
CA HIS A 241 -20.78 0.35 6.74
C HIS A 241 -20.54 1.75 6.17
N GLU A 242 -21.59 2.42 5.69
CA GLU A 242 -21.48 3.81 5.24
C GLU A 242 -21.09 4.75 6.39
N ASN A 243 -21.60 4.52 7.60
CA ASN A 243 -21.19 5.29 8.77
C ASN A 243 -19.70 5.10 9.09
N VAL A 244 -19.21 3.85 9.11
CA VAL A 244 -17.77 3.58 9.34
C VAL A 244 -16.91 4.24 8.28
N ARG A 245 -17.31 4.15 7.00
CA ARG A 245 -16.61 4.80 5.90
C ARG A 245 -16.56 6.31 6.10
N ARG A 246 -17.69 6.92 6.46
CA ARG A 246 -17.80 8.36 6.67
C ARG A 246 -16.95 8.82 7.87
N ASP A 247 -16.92 8.06 8.96
CA ASP A 247 -16.09 8.36 10.12
C ASP A 247 -14.59 8.38 9.75
N ILE A 248 -14.14 7.44 8.91
CA ILE A 248 -12.76 7.41 8.41
C ILE A 248 -12.48 8.61 7.51
N ILE A 249 -13.37 8.92 6.55
CA ILE A 249 -13.25 10.08 5.67
C ILE A 249 -13.17 11.38 6.49
N ASP A 250 -14.04 11.54 7.48
CA ASP A 250 -14.07 12.73 8.33
C ASP A 250 -12.80 12.83 9.18
N ALA A 251 -12.29 11.71 9.70
CA ALA A 251 -11.03 11.67 10.44
C ALA A 251 -9.84 12.08 9.56
N ASP A 252 -9.75 11.56 8.33
CA ASP A 252 -8.68 11.87 7.40
C ASP A 252 -8.78 13.32 6.90
N ALA A 253 -9.98 13.82 6.63
CA ALA A 253 -10.21 15.22 6.29
C ALA A 253 -9.79 16.17 7.43
N ARG A 254 -10.10 15.84 8.69
CA ARG A 254 -9.67 16.64 9.86
C ARG A 254 -8.14 16.68 9.99
N ARG A 255 -7.48 15.54 9.80
CA ARG A 255 -6.01 15.45 9.81
C ARG A 255 -5.40 16.27 8.68
N LEU A 256 -5.97 16.20 7.47
CA LEU A 256 -5.50 16.95 6.31
C LEU A 256 -5.61 18.47 6.53
N GLN A 257 -6.68 18.92 7.21
CA GLN A 257 -6.85 20.31 7.64
C GLN A 257 -5.87 20.76 8.74
N GLY A 258 -5.04 19.85 9.28
CA GLY A 258 -4.13 20.14 10.39
C GLY A 258 -4.80 20.21 11.76
N ARG A 259 -6.07 19.79 11.87
CA ARG A 259 -6.75 19.64 13.17
C ARG A 259 -6.31 18.30 13.77
N SER A 260 -5.54 18.36 14.86
CA SER A 260 -5.15 17.16 15.62
C SER A 260 -6.39 16.35 16.01
N PRO A 261 -6.40 15.01 15.84
CA PRO A 261 -7.55 14.15 16.12
C PRO A 261 -7.84 13.91 17.61
N LEU A 262 -7.42 14.81 18.51
CA LEU A 262 -7.60 14.68 19.96
C LEU A 262 -8.85 15.36 20.53
N ALA A 263 -9.81 15.74 19.69
CA ALA A 263 -11.16 16.10 20.15
C ALA A 263 -12.12 14.96 19.82
N TRP A 264 -12.20 13.99 20.72
CA TRP A 264 -13.36 13.13 20.92
C TRP A 264 -14.25 13.79 21.96
#